data_AF-A0A212DC08-F1
#
_entry.id   AF-A0A212DC08-F1
#
_cell.length_a   1.000
_cell.length_b   1.000
_cell.length_c   1.000
_cell.angle_alpha   90.00
_cell.angle_beta   90.00
_cell.angle_gamma   90.00
#
_symmetry.space_group_name_H-M   'P 1'
#
loop_
_entity.id
_entity.type
_entity.pdbx_description
1 polymer ?
#
loop_
_entity_poly.entity_id
_entity_poly.type
_entity_poly.pdbx_seq_one_letter_code
_entity_poly.pdbx_strand_id
1 'polypeptide(L)'
;TSYSISFFLQDFILEHYSEDSYLYEDEIADLMDLRQACRTPSRNGAGVELLMSYFIQLGFVESRFFPPTRQMGILFTWYDSLTGVPVSQQNLLLEKASILFNIGALYTQIGTRCNRQTEAGLESTVDAFQRAAGVLNYLKETFTHTPSYDMSPAMLTVLVKMMLAQAQESTFEKVCLPGLQNEFFLLVKVAQEAAKVGEVYRQLHTAMNQEPVKENIPYSWASLACVKAHHYEALAHYFTATLLIDHQLKPGEDEDHQEKCLSQLYSHMPEGLTPLATLKNVHQRQLLGKSHLCRAITHHEESMREASLCKKLRSMEVLQEVLSAAHQRSQLKYTQLREDDDLLNLTDAPDIISKTEREVEIILPQFSKVTVTDFFQKLGPLSVFSANKRWTAPRSIHFTAEEGDLGFTLRGNSPVQVHFLDPYCSAAVSMDPFRLEAKLTGTFADSQSGKAAGTKEGDYIVSIQDVDCKWLTVSEVMKMLKSFGQNDIEMKVVSLLDATSSVVSAGDPGSK
;
A
#
# COMPACT_ATOMS: atom_id res chain seq x y z
N THR A 1 -17.73 -11.55 14.50
CA THR A 1 -16.92 -11.82 13.29
C THR A 1 -15.83 -12.84 13.54
N SER A 2 -14.98 -12.73 14.58
CA SER A 2 -13.87 -13.69 14.82
C SER A 2 -14.31 -15.16 14.98
N TYR A 3 -15.37 -15.41 15.76
CA TYR A 3 -15.96 -16.76 15.89
C TYR A 3 -16.49 -17.32 14.57
N SER A 4 -16.98 -16.46 13.68
CA SER A 4 -17.50 -16.87 12.37
C SER A 4 -16.39 -17.18 11.36
N ILE A 5 -15.24 -16.52 11.45
CA ILE A 5 -14.08 -16.82 10.59
C ILE A 5 -13.44 -18.14 11.02
N SER A 6 -13.25 -18.34 12.32
CA SER A 6 -12.60 -19.56 12.85
C SER A 6 -13.39 -20.81 12.48
N PHE A 7 -14.71 -20.80 12.70
CA PHE A 7 -15.59 -21.91 12.33
C PHE A 7 -15.58 -22.19 10.82
N PHE A 8 -15.64 -21.14 10.01
CA PHE A 8 -15.53 -21.28 8.55
C PHE A 8 -14.23 -21.96 8.12
N LEU A 9 -13.09 -21.56 8.71
CA LEU A 9 -11.79 -22.15 8.36
C LEU A 9 -11.76 -23.63 8.76
N GLN A 10 -12.27 -23.98 9.94
CA GLN A 10 -12.37 -25.37 10.38
C GLN A 10 -13.23 -26.22 9.44
N ASP A 11 -14.43 -25.74 9.09
CA ASP A 11 -15.32 -26.42 8.14
C ASP A 11 -14.65 -26.58 6.77
N PHE A 12 -13.99 -25.54 6.26
CA PHE A 12 -13.32 -25.60 4.96
C PHE A 12 -12.13 -26.56 4.97
N ILE A 13 -11.36 -26.63 6.07
CA ILE A 13 -10.27 -27.61 6.22
C ILE A 13 -10.83 -29.03 6.10
N LEU A 14 -11.92 -29.32 6.80
CA LEU A 14 -12.55 -30.63 6.77
C LEU A 14 -13.17 -30.94 5.39
N GLU A 15 -13.98 -30.03 4.84
CA GLU A 15 -14.72 -30.24 3.59
C GLU A 15 -13.80 -30.32 2.36
N HIS A 16 -12.83 -29.41 2.24
CA HIS A 16 -12.03 -29.24 1.03
C HIS A 16 -10.73 -30.02 1.06
N TYR A 17 -10.05 -30.03 2.22
CA TYR A 17 -8.75 -30.70 2.37
C TYR A 17 -8.88 -32.11 2.95
N SER A 18 -10.07 -32.48 3.50
CA SER A 18 -10.28 -33.77 4.18
C SER A 18 -9.29 -34.00 5.32
N GLU A 19 -8.86 -32.91 5.97
CA GLU A 19 -7.97 -32.95 7.13
C GLU A 19 -8.74 -32.63 8.41
N ASP A 20 -8.26 -33.14 9.54
CA ASP A 20 -8.84 -32.84 10.85
C ASP A 20 -8.55 -31.38 11.23
N SER A 21 -9.60 -30.58 11.36
CA SER A 21 -9.49 -29.16 11.65
C SER A 21 -8.95 -28.86 13.05
N TYR A 22 -9.01 -29.82 14.00
CA TYR A 22 -8.41 -29.67 15.33
C TYR A 22 -6.88 -29.56 15.27
N LEU A 23 -6.24 -30.07 14.21
CA LEU A 23 -4.78 -29.98 14.02
C LEU A 23 -4.31 -28.58 13.59
N TYR A 24 -5.25 -27.67 13.35
CA TYR A 24 -5.03 -26.32 12.85
C TYR A 24 -5.54 -25.22 13.80
N GLU A 25 -5.92 -25.57 15.03
CA GLU A 25 -6.45 -24.60 15.99
C GLU A 25 -5.43 -23.51 16.34
N ASP A 26 -4.15 -23.87 16.47
CA ASP A 26 -3.07 -22.94 16.74
C ASP A 26 -2.88 -21.95 15.57
N GLU A 27 -2.86 -22.43 14.32
CA GLU A 27 -2.74 -21.59 13.12
C GLU A 27 -3.94 -20.64 12.95
N ILE A 28 -5.14 -21.10 13.29
CA ILE A 28 -6.36 -20.27 13.28
C ILE A 28 -6.27 -19.21 14.39
N ALA A 29 -5.83 -19.58 15.59
CA ALA A 29 -5.61 -18.65 16.69
C ALA A 29 -4.57 -17.58 16.33
N ASP A 30 -3.43 -17.98 15.75
CA ASP A 30 -2.38 -17.07 15.28
C ASP A 30 -2.92 -16.06 14.24
N LEU A 31 -3.74 -16.51 13.29
CA LEU A 31 -4.40 -15.61 12.33
C LEU A 31 -5.35 -14.62 13.02
N MET A 32 -6.15 -15.10 13.99
CA MET A 32 -7.10 -14.25 14.72
C MET A 32 -6.38 -13.23 15.62
N ASP A 33 -5.28 -13.62 16.25
CA ASP A 33 -4.45 -12.75 17.07
C ASP A 33 -3.74 -11.69 16.21
N LEU A 34 -3.18 -12.09 15.07
CA LEU A 34 -2.60 -11.15 14.09
C LEU A 34 -3.64 -10.13 13.63
N ARG A 35 -4.86 -10.59 13.28
CA ARG A 35 -5.97 -9.72 12.90
C ARG A 35 -6.36 -8.76 14.04
N GLN A 36 -6.38 -9.24 15.28
CA GLN A 36 -6.74 -8.44 16.44
C GLN A 36 -5.67 -7.38 16.74
N ALA A 37 -4.39 -7.73 16.63
CA ALA A 37 -3.27 -6.82 16.80
C ALA A 37 -3.28 -5.66 15.77
N CYS A 38 -3.70 -5.94 14.53
CA CYS A 38 -3.87 -4.93 13.48
C CYS A 38 -4.90 -3.83 13.79
N ARG A 39 -5.74 -4.01 14.82
CA ARG A 39 -6.70 -2.97 15.25
C ARG A 39 -6.04 -1.84 16.04
N THR A 40 -4.89 -2.11 16.66
CA THR A 40 -4.14 -1.15 17.47
C THR A 40 -2.63 -1.27 17.20
N PRO A 41 -2.17 -1.05 15.97
CA PRO A 41 -0.77 -1.14 15.63
C PRO A 41 0.03 -0.03 16.34
N SER A 42 1.28 -0.31 16.67
CA SER A 42 2.18 0.73 17.18
C SER A 42 2.45 1.78 16.11
N ARG A 43 2.52 3.05 16.51
CA ARG A 43 2.77 4.19 15.61
C ARG A 43 4.25 4.34 15.24
N ASN A 44 4.83 3.28 14.67
CA ASN A 44 6.23 3.15 14.28
C ASN A 44 6.39 2.06 13.19
N GLY A 45 7.63 1.79 12.76
CA GLY A 45 7.93 0.79 11.74
C GLY A 45 7.41 -0.62 12.07
N ALA A 46 7.46 -1.05 13.34
CA ALA A 46 6.94 -2.36 13.75
C ALA A 46 5.42 -2.49 13.52
N GLY A 47 4.66 -1.41 13.68
CA GLY A 47 3.22 -1.42 13.36
C GLY A 47 2.95 -1.49 11.87
N VAL A 48 3.83 -0.90 11.05
CA VAL A 48 3.75 -1.03 9.58
C VAL A 48 4.03 -2.47 9.18
N GLU A 49 5.09 -3.08 9.72
CA GLU A 49 5.43 -4.48 9.47
C GLU A 49 4.31 -5.43 9.92
N LEU A 50 3.68 -5.18 11.06
CA LEU A 50 2.51 -5.93 11.53
C LEU A 50 1.36 -5.91 10.51
N LEU A 51 0.99 -4.72 10.03
CA LEU A 51 -0.08 -4.55 9.04
C LEU A 51 0.28 -5.19 7.70
N MET A 52 1.53 -5.03 7.24
CA MET A 52 2.01 -5.70 6.01
C MET A 52 2.02 -7.21 6.16
N SER A 53 2.38 -7.73 7.33
CA SER A 53 2.39 -9.16 7.61
C SER A 53 0.98 -9.74 7.50
N TYR A 54 0.00 -9.05 8.08
CA TYR A 54 -1.40 -9.44 7.96
C TYR A 54 -1.90 -9.34 6.51
N PHE A 55 -1.57 -8.28 5.77
CA PHE A 55 -1.94 -8.14 4.35
C PHE A 55 -1.42 -9.32 3.50
N ILE A 56 -0.16 -9.73 3.71
CA ILE A 56 0.44 -10.88 3.03
C ILE A 56 -0.26 -12.18 3.46
N GLN A 57 -0.53 -12.35 4.75
CA GLN A 57 -1.25 -13.52 5.27
C GLN A 57 -2.66 -13.63 4.67
N LEU A 58 -3.36 -12.51 4.46
CA LEU A 58 -4.63 -12.49 3.73
C LEU A 58 -4.50 -12.97 2.28
N GLY A 59 -3.33 -12.81 1.66
CA GLY A 59 -3.00 -13.40 0.35
C GLY A 59 -3.00 -14.92 0.36
N PHE A 60 -2.37 -15.52 1.38
CA PHE A 60 -2.38 -16.96 1.59
C PHE A 60 -3.79 -17.47 1.92
N VAL A 61 -4.49 -16.80 2.85
CA VAL A 61 -5.85 -17.16 3.24
C VAL A 61 -6.81 -17.12 2.06
N GLU A 62 -6.74 -16.07 1.22
CA GLU A 62 -7.56 -16.00 -0.01
C GLU A 62 -7.31 -17.21 -0.92
N SER A 63 -6.04 -17.50 -1.19
CA SER A 63 -5.66 -18.60 -2.07
C SER A 63 -6.05 -19.98 -1.51
N ARG A 64 -6.08 -20.14 -0.19
CA ARG A 64 -6.39 -21.42 0.47
C ARG A 64 -7.85 -21.66 0.75
N PHE A 65 -8.63 -20.62 1.01
CA PHE A 65 -9.99 -20.77 1.55
C PHE A 65 -11.07 -20.08 0.71
N PHE A 66 -10.72 -19.23 -0.27
CA PHE A 66 -11.68 -18.45 -1.05
C PHE A 66 -11.65 -18.84 -2.54
N PRO A 67 -12.35 -19.91 -2.94
CA PRO A 67 -12.53 -20.27 -4.35
C PRO A 67 -13.43 -19.26 -5.05
N PRO A 68 -13.19 -18.96 -6.34
CA PRO A 68 -13.97 -17.98 -7.10
C PRO A 68 -15.43 -18.41 -7.35
N THR A 69 -15.75 -19.68 -7.15
CA THR A 69 -17.06 -20.27 -7.49
C THR A 69 -18.01 -20.41 -6.30
N ARG A 70 -17.59 -20.14 -5.07
CA ARG A 70 -18.41 -20.29 -3.86
C ARG A 70 -18.30 -19.05 -2.97
N GLN A 71 -19.45 -18.49 -2.59
CA GLN A 71 -19.52 -17.47 -1.56
C GLN A 71 -19.52 -18.14 -0.18
N MET A 72 -18.67 -17.65 0.72
CA MET A 72 -18.36 -18.31 1.99
C MET A 72 -19.16 -17.81 3.19
N GLY A 73 -20.01 -16.79 3.01
CA GLY A 73 -20.91 -16.30 4.07
C GLY A 73 -20.23 -15.53 5.21
N ILE A 74 -18.90 -15.38 5.22
CA ILE A 74 -18.21 -14.47 6.14
C ILE A 74 -18.44 -13.04 5.70
N LEU A 75 -18.79 -12.16 6.63
CA LEU A 75 -18.92 -10.72 6.38
C LEU A 75 -17.76 -9.95 7.02
N PHE A 76 -16.97 -9.25 6.23
CA PHE A 76 -15.97 -8.30 6.69
C PHE A 76 -16.58 -6.91 6.74
N THR A 77 -16.60 -6.28 7.90
CA THR A 77 -17.18 -4.95 8.12
C THR A 77 -16.10 -3.94 8.50
N TRP A 78 -16.03 -2.85 7.74
CA TRP A 78 -15.16 -1.70 7.98
C TRP A 78 -15.97 -0.42 8.01
N TYR A 79 -15.42 0.65 8.59
CA TYR A 79 -16.09 1.93 8.70
C TYR A 79 -15.31 2.94 7.87
N ASP A 80 -16.03 3.67 7.03
CA ASP A 80 -15.46 4.77 6.25
C ASP A 80 -14.89 5.83 7.21
N SER A 81 -13.62 6.17 7.03
CA SER A 81 -12.87 7.05 7.93
C SER A 81 -13.31 8.52 7.91
N LEU A 82 -14.08 8.93 6.90
CA LEU A 82 -14.54 10.31 6.73
C LEU A 82 -16.01 10.49 7.15
N THR A 83 -16.85 9.53 6.79
CA THR A 83 -18.31 9.57 6.97
C THR A 83 -18.79 8.72 8.15
N GLY A 84 -18.00 7.74 8.60
CA GLY A 84 -18.37 6.78 9.63
C GLY A 84 -19.36 5.71 9.18
N VAL A 85 -19.72 5.68 7.89
CA VAL A 85 -20.69 4.70 7.34
C VAL A 85 -20.06 3.30 7.34
N PRO A 86 -20.76 2.28 7.86
CA PRO A 86 -20.28 0.90 7.81
C PRO A 86 -20.43 0.33 6.40
N VAL A 87 -19.39 -0.35 5.95
CA VAL A 87 -19.31 -1.03 4.66
C VAL A 87 -18.98 -2.48 4.93
N SER A 88 -19.72 -3.39 4.29
CA SER A 88 -19.54 -4.82 4.50
C SER A 88 -19.48 -5.61 3.20
N GLN A 89 -18.51 -6.51 3.09
CA GLN A 89 -18.35 -7.41 1.92
C GLN A 89 -18.10 -8.85 2.36
N GLN A 90 -18.50 -9.79 1.52
CA GLN A 90 -18.33 -11.22 1.79
C GLN A 90 -16.99 -11.80 1.29
N ASN A 91 -16.21 -11.00 0.56
CA ASN A 91 -14.89 -11.36 0.07
C ASN A 91 -13.79 -10.63 0.86
N LEU A 92 -12.56 -11.09 0.70
CA LEU A 92 -11.39 -10.52 1.37
C LEU A 92 -10.92 -9.18 0.77
N LEU A 93 -11.51 -8.71 -0.33
CA LEU A 93 -11.04 -7.50 -1.01
C LEU A 93 -11.20 -6.28 -0.10
N LEU A 94 -12.33 -6.14 0.60
CA LEU A 94 -12.53 -5.05 1.56
C LEU A 94 -11.54 -5.10 2.72
N GLU A 95 -11.26 -6.29 3.25
CA GLU A 95 -10.30 -6.47 4.35
C GLU A 95 -8.90 -6.06 3.89
N LYS A 96 -8.44 -6.56 2.73
CA LYS A 96 -7.14 -6.21 2.14
C LYS A 96 -7.02 -4.72 1.84
N ALA A 97 -8.04 -4.13 1.21
CA ALA A 97 -8.08 -2.71 0.89
C ALA A 97 -7.99 -1.83 2.15
N SER A 98 -8.76 -2.17 3.18
CA SER A 98 -8.77 -1.44 4.46
C SER A 98 -7.43 -1.52 5.20
N ILE A 99 -6.74 -2.67 5.14
CA ILE A 99 -5.40 -2.80 5.71
C ILE A 99 -4.38 -1.92 4.97
N LEU A 100 -4.43 -1.85 3.63
CA LEU A 100 -3.58 -0.92 2.87
C LEU A 100 -3.87 0.53 3.22
N PHE A 101 -5.15 0.91 3.32
CA PHE A 101 -5.54 2.25 3.75
C PHE A 101 -4.95 2.58 5.13
N ASN A 102 -5.03 1.65 6.07
CA ASN A 102 -4.47 1.80 7.42
C ASN A 102 -2.93 1.85 7.43
N ILE A 103 -2.24 1.13 6.54
CA ILE A 103 -0.78 1.27 6.36
C ILE A 103 -0.46 2.70 5.91
N GLY A 104 -1.18 3.23 4.92
CA GLY A 104 -1.05 4.61 4.48
C GLY A 104 -1.26 5.60 5.64
N ALA A 105 -2.35 5.44 6.39
CA ALA A 105 -2.68 6.25 7.57
C ALA A 105 -1.65 6.12 8.70
N LEU A 106 -0.99 4.98 8.85
CA LEU A 106 0.07 4.80 9.85
C LEU A 106 1.34 5.56 9.46
N TYR A 107 1.71 5.55 8.18
CA TYR A 107 2.82 6.35 7.68
C TYR A 107 2.59 7.86 7.88
N THR A 108 1.36 8.37 7.72
CA THR A 108 1.06 9.79 8.02
C THR A 108 1.27 10.10 9.50
N GLN A 109 0.88 9.19 10.41
CA GLN A 109 1.11 9.33 11.84
C GLN A 109 2.59 9.27 12.23
N ILE A 110 3.40 8.50 11.50
CA ILE A 110 4.86 8.47 11.69
C ILE A 110 5.46 9.81 11.26
N GLY A 111 5.16 10.28 10.05
CA GLY A 111 5.71 11.52 9.50
C GLY A 111 5.36 12.77 10.32
N THR A 112 4.14 12.83 10.86
CA THR A 112 3.68 13.94 11.73
C THR A 112 4.31 13.96 13.12
N ARG A 113 4.93 12.85 13.58
CA ARG A 113 5.59 12.76 14.89
C ARG A 113 7.10 13.03 14.84
N CYS A 114 7.69 13.09 13.65
CA CYS A 114 9.11 13.35 13.47
C CYS A 114 9.49 14.77 13.95
N ASN A 115 10.71 14.92 14.47
CA ASN A 115 11.23 16.23 14.86
C ASN A 115 11.74 17.02 13.64
N ARG A 116 10.90 17.90 13.11
CA ARG A 116 11.19 18.74 11.93
C ARG A 116 12.26 19.82 12.16
N GLN A 117 12.76 19.98 13.40
CA GLN A 117 13.91 20.85 13.72
C GLN A 117 15.27 20.17 13.50
N THR A 118 15.28 18.96 12.95
CA THR A 118 16.49 18.19 12.68
C THR A 118 16.48 17.66 11.26
N GLU A 119 17.66 17.53 10.64
CA GLU A 119 17.77 17.01 9.27
C GLU A 119 17.23 15.58 9.18
N ALA A 120 17.64 14.70 10.10
CA ALA A 120 17.16 13.32 10.16
C ALA A 120 15.63 13.21 10.35
N GLY A 121 15.05 14.13 11.15
CA GLY A 121 13.61 14.18 11.35
C GLY A 121 12.87 14.59 10.07
N LEU A 122 13.37 15.60 9.35
CA LEU A 122 12.79 16.01 8.06
C LEU A 122 12.92 14.92 6.99
N GLU A 123 14.05 14.24 6.92
CA GLU A 123 14.23 13.09 6.02
C GLU A 123 13.24 11.97 6.32
N SER A 124 13.04 11.67 7.61
CA SER A 124 12.06 10.68 8.06
C SER A 124 10.62 11.13 7.74
N THR A 125 10.30 12.43 7.89
CA THR A 125 8.99 12.99 7.51
C THR A 125 8.74 12.83 6.01
N VAL A 126 9.71 13.18 5.17
CA VAL A 126 9.60 13.06 3.72
C VAL A 126 9.42 11.59 3.31
N ASP A 127 10.27 10.69 3.80
CA ASP A 127 10.17 9.25 3.50
C ASP A 127 8.80 8.66 3.92
N ALA A 128 8.32 9.00 5.12
CA ALA A 128 7.02 8.53 5.60
C ALA A 128 5.86 9.01 4.72
N PHE A 129 5.82 10.30 4.34
CA PHE A 129 4.77 10.80 3.47
C PHE A 129 4.85 10.24 2.04
N GLN A 130 6.06 10.05 1.48
CA GLN A 130 6.24 9.40 0.18
C GLN A 130 5.76 7.94 0.18
N ARG A 131 6.00 7.20 1.28
CA ARG A 131 5.48 5.83 1.46
C ARG A 131 3.97 5.80 1.67
N ALA A 132 3.41 6.75 2.44
CA ALA A 132 1.96 6.89 2.57
C ALA A 132 1.31 7.10 1.20
N ALA A 133 1.86 8.01 0.39
CA ALA A 133 1.41 8.27 -0.97
C ALA A 133 1.50 7.02 -1.85
N GLY A 134 2.60 6.28 -1.78
CA GLY A 134 2.78 5.06 -2.60
C GLY A 134 1.83 3.93 -2.22
N VAL A 135 1.56 3.71 -0.92
CA VAL A 135 0.60 2.69 -0.47
C VAL A 135 -0.83 3.06 -0.89
N LEU A 136 -1.23 4.32 -0.74
CA LEU A 136 -2.56 4.79 -1.16
C LEU A 136 -2.72 4.75 -2.68
N ASN A 137 -1.65 5.02 -3.44
CA ASN A 137 -1.68 4.87 -4.89
C ASN A 137 -1.78 3.40 -5.31
N TYR A 138 -1.05 2.50 -4.65
CA TYR A 138 -1.15 1.05 -4.87
C TYR A 138 -2.57 0.54 -4.59
N LEU A 139 -3.19 1.00 -3.49
CA LEU A 139 -4.59 0.71 -3.17
C LEU A 139 -5.53 1.16 -4.30
N LYS A 140 -5.38 2.40 -4.77
CA LYS A 140 -6.18 2.98 -5.86
C LYS A 140 -6.10 2.16 -7.15
N GLU A 141 -4.91 1.68 -7.51
CA GLU A 141 -4.68 0.93 -8.74
C GLU A 141 -5.11 -0.55 -8.63
N THR A 142 -5.01 -1.14 -7.44
CA THR A 142 -5.27 -2.57 -7.23
C THR A 142 -6.74 -2.86 -6.92
N PHE A 143 -7.42 -1.97 -6.18
CA PHE A 143 -8.79 -2.20 -5.70
C PHE A 143 -9.75 -1.14 -6.27
N THR A 144 -10.10 -1.29 -7.55
CA THR A 144 -10.86 -0.27 -8.31
C THR A 144 -12.35 -0.17 -7.97
N HIS A 145 -12.91 -1.15 -7.25
CA HIS A 145 -14.34 -1.26 -6.95
C HIS A 145 -14.63 -1.36 -5.45
N THR A 146 -13.87 -0.64 -4.61
CA THR A 146 -14.15 -0.55 -3.18
C THR A 146 -15.45 0.22 -2.94
N PRO A 147 -16.41 -0.34 -2.17
CA PRO A 147 -17.69 0.32 -1.90
C PRO A 147 -17.62 1.43 -0.85
N SER A 148 -16.46 1.68 -0.25
CA SER A 148 -16.23 2.76 0.72
C SER A 148 -15.74 4.03 0.02
N TYR A 149 -16.19 5.19 0.50
CA TYR A 149 -15.95 6.47 -0.15
C TYR A 149 -14.52 6.99 0.09
N ASP A 150 -13.98 6.80 1.29
CA ASP A 150 -12.60 7.10 1.65
C ASP A 150 -11.56 6.38 0.78
N MET A 151 -11.92 5.22 0.24
CA MET A 151 -11.13 4.44 -0.71
C MET A 151 -11.53 4.66 -2.17
N SER A 152 -12.42 5.61 -2.47
CA SER A 152 -12.77 5.93 -3.86
C SER A 152 -11.55 6.47 -4.63
N PRO A 153 -11.44 6.25 -5.96
CA PRO A 153 -10.30 6.73 -6.73
C PRO A 153 -10.10 8.25 -6.66
N ALA A 154 -11.19 9.02 -6.57
CA ALA A 154 -11.15 10.47 -6.42
C ALA A 154 -10.57 10.88 -5.05
N MET A 155 -11.05 10.27 -3.96
CA MET A 155 -10.55 10.57 -2.62
C MET A 155 -9.09 10.13 -2.46
N LEU A 156 -8.73 8.91 -2.89
CA LEU A 156 -7.35 8.43 -2.83
C LEU A 156 -6.40 9.33 -3.63
N THR A 157 -6.82 9.86 -4.78
CA THR A 157 -6.01 10.83 -5.54
C THR A 157 -5.74 12.11 -4.74
N VAL A 158 -6.73 12.61 -4.00
CA VAL A 158 -6.57 13.78 -3.15
C VAL A 158 -5.69 13.48 -1.94
N LEU A 159 -5.84 12.32 -1.30
CA LEU A 159 -4.97 11.91 -0.20
C LEU A 159 -3.51 11.72 -0.65
N VAL A 160 -3.28 11.11 -1.82
CA VAL A 160 -1.93 11.00 -2.42
C VAL A 160 -1.33 12.38 -2.67
N LYS A 161 -2.08 13.30 -3.30
CA LYS A 161 -1.62 14.69 -3.51
C LYS A 161 -1.34 15.41 -2.19
N MET A 162 -2.15 15.17 -1.15
CA MET A 162 -1.94 15.74 0.17
C MET A 162 -0.60 15.28 0.78
N MET A 163 -0.31 13.98 0.69
CA MET A 163 0.95 13.42 1.22
C MET A 163 2.16 14.00 0.49
N LEU A 164 2.11 14.09 -0.85
CA LEU A 164 3.19 14.68 -1.64
C LEU A 164 3.38 16.17 -1.36
N ALA A 165 2.30 16.93 -1.15
CA ALA A 165 2.39 18.34 -0.76
C ALA A 165 3.06 18.53 0.61
N GLN A 166 2.73 17.69 1.60
CA GLN A 166 3.38 17.73 2.93
C GLN A 166 4.86 17.29 2.89
N ALA A 167 5.20 16.34 2.02
CA ALA A 167 6.59 16.00 1.78
C ALA A 167 7.36 17.14 1.09
N GLN A 168 6.79 17.81 0.09
CA GLN A 168 7.42 18.99 -0.55
C GLN A 168 7.62 20.14 0.44
N GLU A 169 6.64 20.38 1.33
CA GLU A 169 6.78 21.33 2.44
C GLU A 169 7.97 20.99 3.34
N SER A 170 8.15 19.70 3.65
CA SER A 170 9.27 19.23 4.48
C SER A 170 10.63 19.34 3.75
N THR A 171 10.64 19.19 2.42
CA THR A 171 11.84 19.49 1.60
C THR A 171 12.21 20.98 1.69
N PHE A 172 11.22 21.88 1.58
CA PHE A 172 11.45 23.33 1.76
C PHE A 172 12.01 23.65 3.16
N GLU A 173 11.43 23.05 4.21
CA GLU A 173 11.94 23.22 5.58
C GLU A 173 13.38 22.74 5.73
N LYS A 174 13.77 21.66 5.03
CA LYS A 174 15.15 21.17 5.02
C LYS A 174 16.11 22.20 4.44
N VAL A 175 15.70 22.91 3.38
CA VAL A 175 16.50 24.02 2.81
C VAL A 175 16.64 25.18 3.80
N CYS A 176 15.62 25.44 4.61
CA CYS A 176 15.62 26.52 5.60
C CYS A 176 16.35 26.16 6.91
N LEU A 177 16.55 24.87 7.19
CA LEU A 177 17.03 24.36 8.47
C LEU A 177 18.40 24.94 8.91
N PRO A 178 19.42 25.10 8.05
CA PRO A 178 20.71 25.67 8.44
C PRO A 178 20.64 27.15 8.86
N GLY A 179 19.50 27.80 8.68
CA GLY A 179 19.32 29.25 8.82
C GLY A 179 19.49 29.95 7.47
N LEU A 180 18.59 30.88 7.19
CA LEU A 180 18.60 31.64 5.94
C LEU A 180 19.56 32.82 6.04
N GLN A 181 20.75 32.66 5.45
CA GLN A 181 21.68 33.77 5.26
C GLN A 181 21.20 34.66 4.11
N ASN A 182 21.59 35.95 4.15
CA ASN A 182 21.23 36.92 3.11
C ASN A 182 22.15 36.79 1.89
N GLU A 183 22.19 35.59 1.32
CA GLU A 183 23.03 35.22 0.19
C GLU A 183 22.18 35.03 -1.07
N PHE A 184 22.65 35.58 -2.20
CA PHE A 184 21.90 35.65 -3.46
C PHE A 184 21.36 34.28 -3.89
N PHE A 185 22.23 33.28 -4.04
CA PHE A 185 21.83 31.96 -4.54
C PHE A 185 20.93 31.20 -3.58
N LEU A 186 21.14 31.33 -2.28
CA LEU A 186 20.27 30.72 -1.27
C LEU A 186 18.86 31.32 -1.32
N LEU A 187 18.76 32.65 -1.48
CA LEU A 187 17.48 33.34 -1.58
C LEU A 187 16.72 33.02 -2.87
N VAL A 188 17.43 32.88 -4.01
CA VAL A 188 16.82 32.36 -5.25
C VAL A 188 16.25 30.97 -5.02
N LYS A 189 17.06 30.06 -4.44
CA LYS A 189 16.66 28.68 -4.16
C LYS A 189 15.44 28.61 -3.25
N VAL A 190 15.46 29.28 -2.10
CA VAL A 190 14.36 29.23 -1.13
C VAL A 190 13.09 29.89 -1.67
N ALA A 191 13.20 30.93 -2.52
CA ALA A 191 12.06 31.53 -3.19
C ALA A 191 11.39 30.55 -4.17
N GLN A 192 12.18 29.82 -4.97
CA GLN A 192 11.65 28.84 -5.92
C GLN A 192 11.07 27.60 -5.21
N GLU A 193 11.69 27.15 -4.13
CA GLU A 193 11.16 26.05 -3.29
C GLU A 193 9.84 26.47 -2.62
N ALA A 194 9.76 27.68 -2.07
CA ALA A 194 8.52 28.22 -1.53
C ALA A 194 7.42 28.31 -2.60
N ALA A 195 7.76 28.79 -3.81
CA ALA A 195 6.84 28.82 -4.94
C ALA A 195 6.36 27.41 -5.29
N LYS A 196 7.24 26.40 -5.21
CA LYS A 196 6.87 25.00 -5.43
C LYS A 196 5.89 24.48 -4.38
N VAL A 197 6.12 24.78 -3.10
CA VAL A 197 5.18 24.41 -2.02
C VAL A 197 3.81 25.08 -2.22
N GLY A 198 3.79 26.38 -2.56
CA GLY A 198 2.57 27.10 -2.87
C GLY A 198 1.79 26.49 -4.05
N GLU A 199 2.50 26.13 -5.11
CA GLU A 199 1.93 25.48 -6.30
C GLU A 199 1.25 24.14 -5.96
N VAL A 200 1.94 23.24 -5.25
CA VAL A 200 1.39 21.91 -4.92
C VAL A 200 0.20 22.00 -3.97
N TYR A 201 0.19 22.96 -3.03
CA TYR A 201 -0.96 23.20 -2.17
C TYR A 201 -2.14 23.83 -2.91
N ARG A 202 -1.89 24.72 -3.88
CA ARG A 202 -2.94 25.26 -4.75
C ARG A 202 -3.58 24.15 -5.58
N GLN A 203 -2.77 23.28 -6.18
CA GLN A 203 -3.28 22.10 -6.91
C GLN A 203 -4.07 21.16 -6.01
N LEU A 204 -3.61 20.93 -4.76
CA LEU A 204 -4.32 20.15 -3.77
C LEU A 204 -5.69 20.77 -3.43
N HIS A 205 -5.72 22.07 -3.14
CA HIS A 205 -6.95 22.79 -2.84
C HIS A 205 -7.96 22.71 -4.00
N THR A 206 -7.50 22.86 -5.25
CA THR A 206 -8.35 22.68 -6.43
C THR A 206 -8.94 21.29 -6.48
N ALA A 207 -8.14 20.24 -6.23
CA ALA A 207 -8.60 18.86 -6.25
C ALA A 207 -9.59 18.54 -5.11
N MET A 208 -9.40 19.12 -3.92
CA MET A 208 -10.32 18.99 -2.80
C MET A 208 -11.69 19.63 -3.05
N ASN A 209 -11.74 20.65 -3.91
CA ASN A 209 -12.98 21.35 -4.26
C ASN A 209 -13.70 20.79 -5.50
N GLN A 210 -13.23 19.68 -6.06
CA GLN A 210 -13.95 18.97 -7.12
C GLN A 210 -14.98 18.00 -6.53
N GLU A 211 -16.11 17.83 -7.22
CA GLU A 211 -17.05 16.75 -6.89
C GLU A 211 -16.46 15.38 -7.30
N PRO A 212 -16.69 14.30 -6.54
CA PRO A 212 -17.50 14.23 -5.32
C PRO A 212 -16.68 14.52 -4.03
N VAL A 213 -15.41 14.91 -4.12
CA VAL A 213 -14.49 15.08 -2.97
C VAL A 213 -14.97 16.17 -2.01
N LYS A 214 -15.42 17.29 -2.56
CA LYS A 214 -15.82 18.49 -1.82
C LYS A 214 -16.88 18.24 -0.75
N GLU A 215 -17.84 17.35 -1.01
CA GLU A 215 -18.95 17.07 -0.10
C GLU A 215 -18.55 16.32 1.17
N ASN A 216 -17.47 15.52 1.11
CA ASN A 216 -17.13 14.57 2.17
C ASN A 216 -15.77 14.85 2.82
N ILE A 217 -14.89 15.61 2.16
CA ILE A 217 -13.63 16.00 2.77
C ILE A 217 -13.87 17.02 3.89
N PRO A 218 -13.18 16.91 5.05
CA PRO A 218 -13.30 17.92 6.09
C PRO A 218 -12.97 19.32 5.55
N TYR A 219 -13.94 20.24 5.60
CA TYR A 219 -13.76 21.60 5.08
C TYR A 219 -12.49 22.30 5.61
N SER A 220 -12.12 22.06 6.87
CA SER A 220 -10.88 22.61 7.45
C SER A 220 -9.60 22.16 6.75
N TRP A 221 -9.57 20.98 6.12
CA TRP A 221 -8.43 20.52 5.36
C TRP A 221 -8.29 21.30 4.05
N ALA A 222 -9.40 21.51 3.34
CA ALA A 222 -9.43 22.35 2.14
C ALA A 222 -9.03 23.80 2.47
N SER A 223 -9.60 24.39 3.53
CA SER A 223 -9.20 25.73 3.99
C SER A 223 -7.70 25.80 4.32
N LEU A 224 -7.15 24.79 5.02
CA LEU A 224 -5.73 24.80 5.37
C LEU A 224 -4.83 24.66 4.13
N ALA A 225 -5.22 23.87 3.13
CA ALA A 225 -4.50 23.81 1.86
C ALA A 225 -4.49 25.16 1.15
N CYS A 226 -5.61 25.89 1.16
CA CYS A 226 -5.70 27.25 0.61
C CYS A 226 -4.81 28.24 1.37
N VAL A 227 -4.88 28.24 2.70
CA VAL A 227 -4.03 29.05 3.60
C VAL A 227 -2.55 28.79 3.30
N LYS A 228 -2.13 27.53 3.23
CA LYS A 228 -0.74 27.17 2.91
C LYS A 228 -0.35 27.62 1.50
N ALA A 229 -1.22 27.45 0.50
CA ALA A 229 -0.94 27.91 -0.85
C ALA A 229 -0.58 29.41 -0.88
N HIS A 230 -1.42 30.25 -0.29
CA HIS A 230 -1.18 31.69 -0.19
C HIS A 230 0.02 32.05 0.68
N HIS A 231 0.21 31.37 1.82
CA HIS A 231 1.34 31.62 2.70
C HIS A 231 2.68 31.35 2.00
N TYR A 232 2.83 30.22 1.31
CA TYR A 232 4.07 29.88 0.63
C TYR A 232 4.30 30.71 -0.65
N GLU A 233 3.24 31.12 -1.35
CA GLU A 233 3.33 32.10 -2.44
C GLU A 233 3.80 33.47 -1.93
N ALA A 234 3.32 33.90 -0.77
CA ALA A 234 3.79 35.10 -0.10
C ALA A 234 5.27 34.98 0.31
N LEU A 235 5.70 33.84 0.86
CA LEU A 235 7.10 33.59 1.21
C LEU A 235 8.01 33.63 -0.01
N ALA A 236 7.59 33.06 -1.14
CA ALA A 236 8.34 33.12 -2.39
C ALA A 236 8.61 34.58 -2.78
N HIS A 237 7.56 35.42 -2.80
CA HIS A 237 7.70 36.84 -3.07
C HIS A 237 8.52 37.59 -2.01
N TYR A 238 8.39 37.25 -0.73
CA TYR A 238 9.19 37.85 0.34
C TYR A 238 10.70 37.56 0.18
N PHE A 239 11.07 36.32 -0.16
CA PHE A 239 12.46 35.96 -0.38
C PHE A 239 13.03 36.60 -1.65
N THR A 240 12.26 36.63 -2.73
CA THR A 240 12.63 37.37 -3.96
C THR A 240 12.78 38.87 -3.70
N ALA A 241 11.91 39.47 -2.89
CA ALA A 241 12.07 40.87 -2.50
C ALA A 241 13.34 41.09 -1.68
N THR A 242 13.59 40.22 -0.69
CA THR A 242 14.80 40.28 0.14
C THR A 242 16.07 40.15 -0.68
N LEU A 243 16.08 39.20 -1.62
CA LEU A 243 17.12 39.05 -2.63
C LEU A 243 17.37 40.37 -3.37
N LEU A 244 16.34 40.97 -3.96
CA LEU A 244 16.51 42.15 -4.79
C LEU A 244 16.94 43.39 -3.99
N ILE A 245 16.33 43.61 -2.82
CA ILE A 245 16.54 44.81 -2.00
C ILE A 245 17.92 44.78 -1.35
N ASP A 246 18.31 43.66 -0.76
CA ASP A 246 19.49 43.60 0.09
C ASP A 246 20.76 43.24 -0.71
N HIS A 247 20.60 42.62 -1.89
CA HIS A 247 21.74 42.23 -2.70
C HIS A 247 22.46 43.42 -3.35
N GLN A 248 23.78 43.35 -3.33
CA GLN A 248 24.69 44.26 -4.02
C GLN A 248 25.69 43.44 -4.81
N LEU A 249 25.71 43.61 -6.13
CA LEU A 249 26.68 42.96 -7.02
C LEU A 249 28.07 43.54 -6.74
N LYS A 250 28.98 42.73 -6.19
CA LYS A 250 30.33 43.19 -5.86
C LYS A 250 31.30 42.95 -7.04
N PRO A 251 32.34 43.78 -7.19
CA PRO A 251 33.38 43.54 -8.20
C PRO A 251 34.04 42.17 -8.00
N GLY A 252 34.06 41.35 -9.05
CA GLY A 252 34.67 40.00 -9.04
C GLY A 252 33.72 38.86 -8.68
N GLU A 253 32.44 39.13 -8.41
CA GLU A 253 31.41 38.09 -8.33
C GLU A 253 31.01 37.59 -9.72
N ASP A 254 30.47 36.36 -9.78
CA ASP A 254 30.03 35.71 -11.01
C ASP A 254 28.73 36.35 -11.55
N GLU A 255 28.89 37.49 -12.22
CA GLU A 255 27.83 38.31 -12.82
C GLU A 255 26.96 37.47 -13.78
N ASP A 256 27.60 36.66 -14.63
CA ASP A 256 26.93 35.82 -15.62
C ASP A 256 26.01 34.79 -14.94
N HIS A 257 26.47 34.18 -13.84
CA HIS A 257 25.66 33.21 -13.09
C HIS A 257 24.50 33.88 -12.35
N GLN A 258 24.72 35.03 -11.73
CA GLN A 258 23.65 35.78 -11.07
C GLN A 258 22.60 36.27 -12.07
N GLU A 259 23.03 36.77 -13.24
CA GLU A 259 22.14 37.17 -14.33
C GLU A 259 21.27 36.00 -14.77
N LYS A 260 21.90 34.83 -14.99
CA LYS A 260 21.20 33.61 -15.36
C LYS A 260 20.19 33.20 -14.29
N CYS A 261 20.57 33.19 -13.02
CA CYS A 261 19.67 32.86 -11.91
C CYS A 261 18.47 33.80 -11.84
N LEU A 262 18.68 35.11 -11.98
CA LEU A 262 17.57 36.08 -11.99
C LEU A 262 16.66 35.87 -13.20
N SER A 263 17.23 35.62 -14.38
CA SER A 263 16.42 35.34 -15.58
C SER A 263 15.57 34.07 -15.44
N GLN A 264 16.06 33.06 -14.72
CA GLN A 264 15.36 31.79 -14.47
C GLN A 264 14.43 31.84 -13.26
N LEU A 265 14.43 32.93 -12.50
CA LEU A 265 13.51 33.12 -11.38
C LEU A 265 12.08 33.41 -11.88
N TYR A 266 11.96 34.02 -13.06
CA TYR A 266 10.69 34.45 -13.64
C TYR A 266 10.43 33.79 -14.99
N SER A 267 9.16 33.66 -15.37
CA SER A 267 8.78 33.22 -16.72
C SER A 267 9.13 34.24 -17.79
N HIS A 268 9.08 35.52 -17.43
CA HIS A 268 9.49 36.66 -18.23
C HIS A 268 9.93 37.80 -17.30
N MET A 269 10.90 38.61 -17.75
CA MET A 269 11.23 39.85 -17.05
C MET A 269 10.13 40.89 -17.28
N PRO A 270 9.87 41.78 -16.31
CA PRO A 270 8.97 42.91 -16.51
C PRO A 270 9.38 43.77 -17.70
N GLU A 271 8.40 44.37 -18.36
CA GLU A 271 8.65 45.23 -19.53
C GLU A 271 9.66 46.34 -19.20
N GLY A 272 10.64 46.53 -20.10
CA GLY A 272 11.69 47.53 -19.93
C GLY A 272 12.82 47.14 -18.97
N LEU A 273 12.76 45.97 -18.33
CA LEU A 273 13.85 45.45 -17.49
C LEU A 273 14.59 44.29 -18.17
N THR A 274 15.92 44.30 -18.07
CA THR A 274 16.75 43.13 -18.36
C THR A 274 17.36 42.60 -17.06
N PRO A 275 17.66 41.29 -16.95
CA PRO A 275 18.21 40.72 -15.73
C PRO A 275 19.50 41.43 -15.30
N LEU A 276 20.44 41.63 -16.24
CA LEU A 276 21.70 42.29 -15.95
C LEU A 276 21.56 43.77 -15.55
N ALA A 277 20.73 44.53 -16.27
CA ALA A 277 20.51 45.93 -15.96
C ALA A 277 19.88 46.08 -14.56
N THR A 278 18.92 45.21 -14.25
CA THR A 278 18.30 45.13 -12.94
C THR A 278 19.36 44.81 -11.89
N LEU A 279 20.17 43.76 -12.08
CA LEU A 279 21.23 43.38 -11.13
C LEU A 279 22.27 44.48 -10.87
N LYS A 280 22.55 45.34 -11.86
CA LYS A 280 23.49 46.46 -11.69
C LYS A 280 22.84 47.70 -11.07
N ASN A 281 21.58 47.97 -11.37
CA ASN A 281 20.90 49.19 -10.96
C ASN A 281 20.16 49.01 -9.63
N VAL A 282 20.72 49.60 -8.56
CA VAL A 282 20.17 49.55 -7.19
C VAL A 282 18.70 50.00 -7.14
N HIS A 283 18.37 51.10 -7.81
CA HIS A 283 17.01 51.64 -7.82
C HIS A 283 16.03 50.67 -8.52
N GLN A 284 16.42 50.08 -9.66
CA GLN A 284 15.57 49.09 -10.35
C GLN A 284 15.36 47.83 -9.50
N ARG A 285 16.40 47.31 -8.82
CA ARG A 285 16.22 46.18 -7.90
C ARG A 285 15.30 46.50 -6.75
N GLN A 286 15.50 47.65 -6.11
CA GLN A 286 14.70 48.06 -4.96
C GLN A 286 13.24 48.27 -5.37
N LEU A 287 12.98 48.90 -6.52
CA LEU A 287 11.62 49.08 -7.04
C LEU A 287 10.93 47.74 -7.31
N LEU A 288 11.60 46.82 -8.02
CA LEU A 288 11.07 45.47 -8.26
C LEU A 288 10.88 44.68 -6.95
N GLY A 289 11.79 44.85 -6.00
CA GLY A 289 11.70 44.27 -4.66
C GLY A 289 10.51 44.81 -3.87
N LYS A 290 10.22 46.12 -3.94
CA LYS A 290 9.02 46.73 -3.34
C LYS A 290 7.75 46.15 -3.96
N SER A 291 7.70 45.96 -5.29
CA SER A 291 6.58 45.30 -5.97
C SER A 291 6.36 43.86 -5.48
N HIS A 292 7.43 43.10 -5.27
CA HIS A 292 7.35 41.77 -4.67
C HIS A 292 6.89 41.80 -3.21
N LEU A 293 7.31 42.77 -2.40
CA LEU A 293 6.78 42.94 -1.04
C LEU A 293 5.29 43.22 -1.04
N CYS A 294 4.78 44.06 -1.96
CA CYS A 294 3.35 44.29 -2.11
C CYS A 294 2.60 42.96 -2.36
N ARG A 295 3.07 42.14 -3.33
CA ARG A 295 2.48 40.81 -3.57
C ARG A 295 2.57 39.90 -2.35
N ALA A 296 3.69 39.89 -1.64
CA ALA A 296 3.86 39.10 -0.42
C ALA A 296 2.85 39.52 0.67
N ILE A 297 2.65 40.83 0.86
CA ILE A 297 1.68 41.38 1.81
C ILE A 297 0.27 40.93 1.43
N THR A 298 -0.15 41.12 0.17
CA THR A 298 -1.48 40.70 -0.32
C THR A 298 -1.72 39.21 -0.13
N HIS A 299 -0.77 38.35 -0.51
CA HIS A 299 -0.92 36.91 -0.31
C HIS A 299 -0.96 36.50 1.17
N HIS A 300 -0.20 37.18 2.06
CA HIS A 300 -0.33 36.96 3.49
C HIS A 300 -1.69 37.41 4.04
N GLU A 301 -2.24 38.54 3.58
CA GLU A 301 -3.58 38.99 3.94
C GLU A 301 -4.65 37.99 3.52
N GLU A 302 -4.57 37.46 2.29
CA GLU A 302 -5.46 36.40 1.80
C GLU A 302 -5.33 35.12 2.64
N SER A 303 -4.10 34.72 2.98
CA SER A 303 -3.85 33.58 3.87
C SER A 303 -4.49 33.77 5.26
N MET A 304 -4.38 34.96 5.84
CA MET A 304 -5.00 35.29 7.13
C MET A 304 -6.53 35.35 7.01
N ARG A 305 -7.06 35.92 5.91
CA ARG A 305 -8.49 35.97 5.61
C ARG A 305 -9.08 34.57 5.55
N GLU A 306 -8.50 33.66 4.77
CA GLU A 306 -8.95 32.27 4.65
C GLU A 306 -8.90 31.53 5.99
N ALA A 307 -7.84 31.72 6.79
CA ALA A 307 -7.76 31.15 8.13
C ALA A 307 -8.86 31.69 9.06
N SER A 308 -9.22 32.97 8.95
CA SER A 308 -10.26 33.61 9.78
C SER A 308 -11.69 33.16 9.45
N LEU A 309 -11.94 32.79 8.18
CA LEU A 309 -13.23 32.29 7.70
C LEU A 309 -13.51 30.86 8.17
N CYS A 310 -12.47 30.04 8.34
CA CYS A 310 -12.61 28.68 8.84
C CYS A 310 -12.62 28.64 10.38
N LYS A 311 -13.77 28.33 10.99
CA LYS A 311 -13.94 28.29 12.47
C LYS A 311 -12.86 27.47 13.18
N LYS A 312 -12.47 26.32 12.62
CA LYS A 312 -11.43 25.45 13.21
C LYS A 312 -10.03 26.08 13.13
N LEU A 313 -9.68 26.70 12.01
CA LEU A 313 -8.37 27.33 11.82
C LEU A 313 -8.23 28.63 12.60
N ARG A 314 -9.31 29.42 12.70
CA ARG A 314 -9.36 30.63 13.52
C ARG A 314 -9.06 30.36 15.00
N SER A 315 -9.45 29.20 15.53
CA SER A 315 -9.16 28.80 16.91
C SER A 315 -7.74 28.25 17.13
N MET A 316 -6.91 28.10 16.09
CA MET A 316 -5.54 27.59 16.22
C MET A 316 -4.57 28.76 16.45
N GLU A 317 -4.28 29.07 17.71
CA GLU A 317 -3.42 30.20 18.11
C GLU A 317 -2.06 30.18 17.39
N VAL A 318 -1.37 29.03 17.38
CA VAL A 318 -0.07 28.86 16.72
C VAL A 318 -0.14 29.19 15.22
N LEU A 319 -1.24 28.85 14.54
CA LEU A 319 -1.42 29.19 13.13
C LEU A 319 -1.57 30.71 12.97
N GLN A 320 -2.37 31.36 13.82
CA GLN A 320 -2.57 32.81 13.76
C GLN A 320 -1.27 33.58 14.03
N GLU A 321 -0.46 33.11 14.99
CA GLU A 321 0.86 33.68 15.30
C GLU A 321 1.81 33.59 14.12
N VAL A 322 1.93 32.42 13.48
CA VAL A 322 2.81 32.20 12.32
C VAL A 322 2.40 33.09 11.14
N LEU A 323 1.10 33.15 10.83
CA LEU A 323 0.60 33.97 9.73
C LEU A 323 0.81 35.47 10.00
N SER A 324 0.52 35.92 11.23
CA SER A 324 0.68 37.32 11.64
C SER A 324 2.16 37.73 11.64
N ALA A 325 3.05 36.89 12.15
CA ALA A 325 4.49 37.17 12.17
C ALA A 325 5.06 37.27 10.74
N ALA A 326 4.65 36.38 9.83
CA ALA A 326 5.07 36.44 8.44
C ALA A 326 4.57 37.71 7.72
N HIS A 327 3.30 38.07 7.93
CA HIS A 327 2.71 39.30 7.40
C HIS A 327 3.43 40.56 7.94
N GLN A 328 3.61 40.66 9.25
CA GLN A 328 4.30 41.77 9.90
C GLN A 328 5.74 41.94 9.40
N ARG A 329 6.45 40.83 9.18
CA ARG A 329 7.80 40.85 8.63
C ARG A 329 7.85 41.48 7.23
N SER A 330 6.89 41.13 6.36
CA SER A 330 6.78 41.73 5.02
C SER A 330 6.41 43.22 5.08
N GLN A 331 5.45 43.60 5.94
CA GLN A 331 5.05 44.99 6.14
C GLN A 331 6.18 45.87 6.70
N LEU A 332 6.92 45.36 7.69
CA LEU A 332 8.04 46.08 8.29
C LEU A 332 9.11 46.37 7.24
N LYS A 333 9.48 45.36 6.43
CA LYS A 333 10.47 45.52 5.37
C LYS A 333 10.00 46.52 4.30
N TYR A 334 8.72 46.50 3.94
CA TYR A 334 8.16 47.47 2.99
C TYR A 334 8.18 48.89 3.56
N THR A 335 7.76 49.06 4.81
CA THR A 335 7.69 50.37 5.47
C THR A 335 9.08 51.01 5.61
N GLN A 336 10.12 50.21 5.86
CA GLN A 336 11.51 50.69 5.94
C GLN A 336 12.05 51.27 4.62
N LEU A 337 11.40 50.93 3.50
CA LEU A 337 11.83 51.33 2.15
C LEU A 337 10.89 52.36 1.52
N ARG A 338 9.85 52.79 2.24
CA ARG A 338 8.81 53.66 1.69
C ARG A 338 9.36 55.05 1.43
N GLU A 339 9.18 55.52 0.20
CA GLU A 339 9.47 56.88 -0.25
C GLU A 339 8.17 57.54 -0.76
N ASP A 340 8.11 58.88 -0.75
CA ASP A 340 6.87 59.63 -1.04
C ASP A 340 6.34 59.43 -2.48
N ASP A 341 7.21 59.08 -3.44
CA ASP A 341 6.88 58.89 -4.86
C ASP A 341 6.57 57.43 -5.26
N ASP A 342 6.59 56.48 -4.31
CA ASP A 342 6.46 55.04 -4.61
C ASP A 342 5.12 54.65 -5.25
N LEU A 343 4.03 55.37 -4.94
CA LEU A 343 2.67 55.00 -5.37
C LEU A 343 2.45 55.11 -6.89
N LEU A 344 3.24 55.92 -7.58
CA LEU A 344 3.13 56.16 -9.03
C LEU A 344 4.13 55.33 -9.85
N ASN A 345 5.17 54.78 -9.20
CA ASN A 345 6.32 54.17 -9.87
C ASN A 345 6.37 52.64 -9.75
N LEU A 346 5.57 52.02 -8.88
CA LEU A 346 5.55 50.57 -8.69
C LEU A 346 4.99 49.86 -9.93
N THR A 347 5.77 48.94 -10.50
CA THR A 347 5.32 48.01 -11.54
C THR A 347 4.76 46.74 -10.92
N ASP A 348 3.97 45.97 -11.68
CA ASP A 348 3.53 44.65 -11.22
C ASP A 348 4.72 43.69 -11.09
N ALA A 349 4.79 43.00 -9.96
CA ALA A 349 5.82 41.99 -9.74
C ALA A 349 5.51 40.71 -10.54
N PRO A 350 6.51 40.16 -11.26
CA PRO A 350 6.33 38.95 -12.08
C PRO A 350 6.11 37.70 -11.21
N ASP A 351 5.54 36.66 -11.80
CA ASP A 351 5.40 35.36 -11.13
C ASP A 351 6.74 34.64 -10.99
N ILE A 352 6.94 34.01 -9.84
CA ILE A 352 8.14 33.23 -9.54
C ILE A 352 7.94 31.81 -10.06
N ILE A 353 8.89 31.32 -10.86
CA ILE A 353 8.90 29.94 -11.34
C ILE A 353 9.10 29.00 -10.16
N SER A 354 8.19 28.04 -9.99
CA SER A 354 8.38 26.95 -9.03
C SER A 354 9.48 26.01 -9.48
N LYS A 355 10.46 25.77 -8.60
CA LYS A 355 11.56 24.83 -8.84
C LYS A 355 11.94 24.17 -7.53
N THR A 356 12.17 22.86 -7.58
CA THR A 356 12.71 22.08 -6.46
C THR A 356 13.99 21.39 -6.90
N GLU A 357 14.98 21.30 -6.01
CA GLU A 357 16.16 20.47 -6.25
C GLU A 357 15.90 19.00 -5.97
N ARG A 358 14.91 18.70 -5.12
CA ARG A 358 14.52 17.34 -4.76
C ARG A 358 13.05 17.13 -5.09
N GLU A 359 12.79 16.45 -6.20
CA GLU A 359 11.44 16.05 -6.54
C GLU A 359 10.91 15.02 -5.54
N VAL A 360 9.66 15.24 -5.12
CA VAL A 360 8.96 14.37 -4.19
C VAL A 360 8.08 13.42 -4.99
N GLU A 361 8.50 12.17 -5.06
CA GLU A 361 7.78 11.11 -5.76
C GLU A 361 7.15 10.08 -4.80
N ILE A 362 6.25 9.25 -5.32
CA ILE A 362 5.68 8.14 -4.56
C ILE A 362 6.72 7.03 -4.32
N ILE A 363 6.71 6.42 -3.14
CA ILE A 363 7.49 5.21 -2.85
C ILE A 363 6.53 4.03 -2.67
N LEU A 364 6.49 3.13 -3.64
CA LEU A 364 5.59 1.97 -3.63
C LEU A 364 5.89 1.02 -2.44
N PRO A 365 4.86 0.32 -1.91
CA PRO A 365 5.04 -0.66 -0.85
C PRO A 365 5.97 -1.80 -1.27
N GLN A 366 6.89 -2.18 -0.38
CA GLN A 366 7.89 -3.22 -0.61
C GLN A 366 7.53 -4.49 0.17
N PHE A 367 6.46 -5.18 -0.23
CA PHE A 367 5.97 -6.38 0.48
C PHE A 367 7.02 -7.50 0.58
N SER A 368 7.93 -7.61 -0.39
CA SER A 368 9.00 -8.62 -0.39
C SER A 368 10.03 -8.45 0.73
N LYS A 369 10.08 -7.29 1.39
CA LYS A 369 10.96 -7.07 2.56
C LYS A 369 10.39 -7.65 3.85
N VAL A 370 9.10 -7.96 3.88
CA VAL A 370 8.42 -8.54 5.04
C VAL A 370 8.35 -10.05 4.84
N THR A 371 9.16 -10.79 5.61
CA THR A 371 9.13 -12.26 5.59
C THR A 371 7.95 -12.77 6.37
N VAL A 372 6.96 -13.34 5.67
CA VAL A 372 5.78 -13.95 6.26
C VAL A 372 5.75 -15.41 5.86
N THR A 373 5.63 -16.29 6.86
CA THR A 373 5.36 -17.70 6.63
C THR A 373 3.86 -17.91 6.62
N ASP A 374 3.37 -18.62 5.62
CA ASP A 374 1.97 -18.99 5.55
C ASP A 374 1.60 -19.91 6.73
N PHE A 375 0.75 -19.41 7.64
CA PHE A 375 0.28 -20.20 8.80
C PHE A 375 -0.25 -21.58 8.38
N PHE A 376 -0.96 -21.67 7.26
CA PHE A 376 -1.58 -22.91 6.81
C PHE A 376 -0.71 -23.71 5.83
N GLN A 377 0.61 -23.50 5.84
CA GLN A 377 1.55 -24.26 4.99
C GLN A 377 1.47 -25.78 5.19
N LYS A 378 1.03 -26.24 6.37
CA LYS A 378 0.80 -27.68 6.66
C LYS A 378 -0.25 -28.32 5.76
N LEU A 379 -1.20 -27.56 5.19
CA LEU A 379 -2.14 -28.05 4.17
C LEU A 379 -1.44 -28.41 2.84
N GLY A 380 -0.18 -28.04 2.69
CA GLY A 380 0.66 -28.36 1.55
C GLY A 380 0.99 -27.17 0.65
N PRO A 381 1.81 -27.40 -0.40
CA PRO A 381 2.23 -26.37 -1.35
C PRO A 381 1.06 -25.67 -2.03
N LEU A 382 1.03 -24.33 -1.95
CA LEU A 382 -0.09 -23.52 -2.45
C LEU A 382 -0.34 -23.67 -3.96
N SER A 383 0.71 -23.97 -4.72
CA SER A 383 0.62 -24.26 -6.17
C SER A 383 -0.27 -25.46 -6.47
N VAL A 384 -0.47 -26.36 -5.49
CA VAL A 384 -1.31 -27.55 -5.58
C VAL A 384 -2.49 -27.42 -4.62
N PHE A 385 -2.26 -27.35 -3.31
CA PHE A 385 -3.31 -27.29 -2.30
C PHE A 385 -3.82 -25.85 -2.11
N SER A 386 -4.75 -25.46 -2.97
CA SER A 386 -5.45 -24.17 -2.95
C SER A 386 -6.96 -24.37 -3.10
N ALA A 387 -7.75 -23.35 -2.75
CA ALA A 387 -9.19 -23.35 -2.92
C ALA A 387 -9.61 -23.46 -4.40
N ASN A 388 -8.77 -23.00 -5.32
CA ASN A 388 -9.05 -23.01 -6.76
C ASN A 388 -9.04 -24.41 -7.38
N LYS A 389 -8.55 -25.41 -6.64
CA LYS A 389 -8.42 -26.79 -7.11
C LYS A 389 -9.24 -27.70 -6.21
N ARG A 390 -10.00 -28.62 -6.81
CA ARG A 390 -10.80 -29.61 -6.09
C ARG A 390 -10.09 -30.95 -6.09
N TRP A 391 -10.17 -31.65 -4.97
CA TRP A 391 -9.45 -32.90 -4.75
C TRP A 391 -10.42 -34.01 -4.39
N THR A 392 -10.06 -35.25 -4.69
CA THR A 392 -10.72 -36.40 -4.05
C THR A 392 -10.35 -36.44 -2.57
N ALA A 393 -11.21 -37.03 -1.74
CA ALA A 393 -10.78 -37.46 -0.41
C ALA A 393 -9.52 -38.35 -0.51
N PRO A 394 -8.59 -38.27 0.47
CA PRO A 394 -7.41 -39.13 0.51
C PRO A 394 -7.78 -40.60 0.46
N ARG A 395 -7.10 -41.35 -0.42
CA ARG A 395 -7.25 -42.80 -0.54
C ARG A 395 -6.02 -43.48 0.04
N SER A 396 -6.22 -44.37 1.02
CA SER A 396 -5.15 -45.23 1.54
C SER A 396 -4.91 -46.41 0.61
N ILE A 397 -3.67 -46.52 0.12
CA ILE A 397 -3.18 -47.58 -0.75
C ILE A 397 -2.22 -48.44 0.07
N HIS A 398 -2.43 -49.74 0.12
CA HIS A 398 -1.55 -50.69 0.80
C HIS A 398 -0.87 -51.58 -0.24
N PHE A 399 0.45 -51.62 -0.22
CA PHE A 399 1.22 -52.39 -1.20
C PHE A 399 2.59 -52.81 -0.67
N THR A 400 3.18 -53.82 -1.29
CA THR A 400 4.54 -54.27 -1.00
C THR A 400 5.44 -54.06 -2.22
N ALA A 401 6.72 -53.81 -1.99
CA ALA A 401 7.71 -53.73 -3.06
C ALA A 401 8.21 -55.15 -3.42
N GLU A 402 7.93 -55.61 -4.63
CA GLU A 402 8.40 -56.91 -5.12
C GLU A 402 9.82 -56.76 -5.66
N GLU A 403 10.78 -57.51 -5.09
CA GLU A 403 12.21 -57.46 -5.47
C GLU A 403 12.85 -56.05 -5.43
N GLY A 404 12.26 -55.11 -4.68
CA GLY A 404 12.72 -53.72 -4.58
C GLY A 404 12.21 -52.80 -5.68
N ASP A 405 11.35 -53.30 -6.57
CA ASP A 405 10.57 -52.49 -7.52
C ASP A 405 9.20 -52.14 -6.92
N LEU A 406 8.79 -50.89 -7.08
CA LEU A 406 7.50 -50.38 -6.62
C LEU A 406 6.43 -50.53 -7.72
N GLY A 407 6.83 -50.77 -8.97
CA GLY A 407 5.93 -50.84 -10.13
C GLY A 407 5.39 -49.49 -10.58
N PHE A 408 5.94 -48.38 -10.07
CA PHE A 408 5.63 -47.03 -10.54
C PHE A 408 6.83 -46.09 -10.44
N THR A 409 6.78 -45.00 -11.21
CA THR A 409 7.77 -43.92 -11.16
C THR A 409 7.16 -42.64 -10.64
N LEU A 410 7.99 -41.77 -10.07
CA LEU A 410 7.58 -40.51 -9.46
C LEU A 410 8.14 -39.32 -10.23
N ARG A 411 7.38 -38.23 -10.28
CA ARG A 411 7.79 -36.96 -10.89
C ARG A 411 7.32 -35.76 -10.05
N GLY A 412 7.78 -34.58 -10.46
CA GLY A 412 7.44 -33.31 -9.81
C GLY A 412 8.39 -32.98 -8.67
N ASN A 413 8.09 -31.90 -7.95
CA ASN A 413 8.83 -31.51 -6.75
C ASN A 413 7.98 -31.83 -5.52
N SER A 414 7.13 -30.90 -5.11
CA SER A 414 6.29 -31.04 -3.93
C SER A 414 4.88 -30.50 -4.21
N PRO A 415 3.81 -31.29 -3.95
CA PRO A 415 3.83 -32.72 -3.66
C PRO A 415 4.33 -33.57 -4.85
N VAL A 416 4.90 -34.74 -4.53
CA VAL A 416 5.35 -35.72 -5.51
C VAL A 416 4.15 -36.40 -6.18
N GLN A 417 4.24 -36.61 -7.50
CA GLN A 417 3.18 -37.21 -8.31
C GLN A 417 3.59 -38.57 -8.87
N VAL A 418 2.66 -39.53 -8.90
CA VAL A 418 2.79 -40.79 -9.61
C VAL A 418 2.78 -40.52 -11.12
N HIS A 419 3.86 -40.89 -11.81
CA HIS A 419 4.04 -40.59 -13.23
C HIS A 419 3.63 -41.74 -14.14
N PHE A 420 4.29 -42.88 -14.00
CA PHE A 420 4.00 -44.11 -14.73
C PHE A 420 3.66 -45.18 -13.73
N LEU A 421 2.62 -45.97 -14.03
CA LEU A 421 2.14 -47.03 -13.17
C LEU A 421 2.01 -48.32 -13.97
N ASP A 422 2.68 -49.39 -13.54
CA ASP A 422 2.41 -50.73 -14.03
C ASP A 422 1.00 -51.14 -13.54
N PRO A 423 0.05 -51.40 -14.45
CA PRO A 423 -1.32 -51.75 -14.07
C PRO A 423 -1.44 -53.05 -13.26
N TYR A 424 -0.39 -53.88 -13.24
CA TYR A 424 -0.37 -55.14 -12.51
C TYR A 424 0.39 -55.07 -11.19
N CYS A 425 1.04 -53.95 -10.87
CA CYS A 425 1.77 -53.84 -9.61
C CYS A 425 0.84 -53.78 -8.39
N SER A 426 1.37 -54.20 -7.23
CA SER A 426 0.64 -54.23 -5.95
C SER A 426 -0.05 -52.89 -5.63
N ALA A 427 0.58 -51.75 -5.91
CA ALA A 427 0.02 -50.42 -5.70
C ALA A 427 -1.18 -50.08 -6.61
N ALA A 428 -1.21 -50.60 -7.83
CA ALA A 428 -2.29 -50.39 -8.79
C ALA A 428 -3.54 -51.22 -8.47
N VAL A 429 -3.34 -52.45 -7.97
CA VAL A 429 -4.43 -53.41 -7.68
C VAL A 429 -4.87 -53.44 -6.22
N SER A 430 -4.27 -52.62 -5.35
CA SER A 430 -4.61 -52.49 -3.93
C SER A 430 -6.13 -52.40 -3.72
N MET A 431 -6.66 -53.30 -2.88
CA MET A 431 -8.06 -53.29 -2.46
C MET A 431 -8.23 -52.48 -1.18
N ASP A 432 -9.40 -51.86 -1.03
CA ASP A 432 -9.79 -51.17 0.21
C ASP A 432 -9.79 -52.16 1.40
N PRO A 433 -9.13 -51.85 2.53
CA PRO A 433 -9.06 -52.73 3.70
C PRO A 433 -10.45 -53.18 4.22
N PHE A 434 -11.48 -52.31 4.14
CA PHE A 434 -12.85 -52.68 4.52
C PHE A 434 -13.46 -53.77 3.63
N ARG A 435 -12.97 -53.90 2.39
CA ARG A 435 -13.34 -54.97 1.47
C ARG A 435 -12.55 -56.26 1.70
N LEU A 436 -11.36 -56.18 2.29
CA LEU A 436 -10.57 -57.35 2.65
C LEU A 436 -11.29 -58.16 3.74
N GLU A 437 -11.84 -57.49 4.77
CA GLU A 437 -12.71 -58.12 5.78
C GLU A 437 -13.95 -58.76 5.15
N ALA A 438 -14.67 -58.03 4.27
CA ALA A 438 -15.88 -58.56 3.62
C ALA A 438 -15.61 -59.79 2.72
N LYS A 439 -14.42 -59.86 2.11
CA LYS A 439 -13.97 -60.99 1.28
C LYS A 439 -13.53 -62.18 2.13
N LEU A 440 -12.95 -61.94 3.31
CA LEU A 440 -12.60 -62.95 4.30
C LEU A 440 -13.84 -63.51 5.02
N THR A 441 -14.90 -62.71 5.20
CA THR A 441 -16.17 -63.13 5.83
C THR A 441 -17.19 -63.73 4.85
N GLY A 442 -16.88 -63.81 3.56
CA GLY A 442 -17.72 -64.48 2.56
C GLY A 442 -19.06 -63.82 2.26
N THR A 443 -19.23 -62.55 2.63
CA THR A 443 -20.48 -61.81 2.44
C THR A 443 -20.35 -60.87 1.24
N PHE A 444 -20.66 -61.38 0.04
CA PHE A 444 -21.31 -60.73 -1.13
C PHE A 444 -20.94 -61.45 -2.43
N ALA A 445 -21.95 -61.76 -3.26
CA ALA A 445 -21.81 -62.28 -4.60
C ALA A 445 -21.58 -61.14 -5.62
N ASP A 446 -20.68 -61.36 -6.57
CA ASP A 446 -20.34 -60.45 -7.67
C ASP A 446 -21.57 -59.98 -8.46
N SER A 447 -21.72 -58.67 -8.62
CA SER A 447 -22.09 -58.07 -9.91
C SER A 447 -21.95 -56.54 -9.90
N GLN A 448 -21.32 -56.02 -10.95
CA GLN A 448 -21.26 -54.63 -11.41
C GLN A 448 -20.43 -53.58 -10.64
N SER A 449 -19.31 -53.19 -11.29
CA SER A 449 -18.60 -51.90 -11.18
C SER A 449 -17.75 -51.60 -9.93
N GLY A 450 -16.82 -52.49 -9.60
CA GLY A 450 -15.71 -52.15 -8.69
C GLY A 450 -14.65 -51.30 -9.38
N LYS A 451 -14.75 -49.96 -9.34
CA LYS A 451 -13.60 -49.10 -9.70
C LYS A 451 -12.46 -49.41 -8.72
N ALA A 452 -11.29 -49.77 -9.25
CA ALA A 452 -10.08 -50.07 -8.47
C ALA A 452 -9.75 -48.93 -7.49
N ALA A 453 -9.43 -49.30 -6.25
CA ALA A 453 -9.07 -48.37 -5.17
C ALA A 453 -7.57 -48.04 -5.13
N GLY A 454 -6.76 -48.68 -6.00
CA GLY A 454 -5.32 -48.46 -6.11
C GLY A 454 -4.93 -47.06 -6.59
N THR A 455 -3.62 -46.81 -6.58
CA THR A 455 -3.05 -45.55 -7.10
C THR A 455 -3.27 -45.44 -8.61
N LYS A 456 -3.22 -44.21 -9.13
CA LYS A 456 -3.39 -43.89 -10.55
C LYS A 456 -2.29 -42.95 -11.01
N GLU A 457 -1.97 -43.01 -12.29
CA GLU A 457 -1.13 -41.99 -12.91
C GLU A 457 -1.74 -40.60 -12.70
N GLY A 458 -0.93 -39.65 -12.25
CA GLY A 458 -1.37 -38.31 -11.90
C GLY A 458 -1.77 -38.11 -10.44
N ASP A 459 -1.86 -39.17 -9.63
CA ASP A 459 -2.11 -39.06 -8.19
C ASP A 459 -0.95 -38.35 -7.48
N TYR A 460 -1.28 -37.52 -6.51
CA TYR A 460 -0.31 -36.86 -5.63
C TYR A 460 -0.20 -37.62 -4.32
N ILE A 461 1.04 -37.87 -3.89
CA ILE A 461 1.34 -38.55 -2.63
C ILE A 461 1.27 -37.51 -1.50
N VAL A 462 0.44 -37.76 -0.50
CA VAL A 462 0.24 -36.86 0.64
C VAL A 462 0.81 -37.40 1.94
N SER A 463 0.82 -38.72 2.14
CA SER A 463 1.55 -39.33 3.26
C SER A 463 2.00 -40.76 2.95
N ILE A 464 3.00 -41.22 3.68
CA ILE A 464 3.49 -42.60 3.68
C ILE A 464 3.66 -43.02 5.14
N GLN A 465 3.03 -44.10 5.57
CA GLN A 465 3.04 -44.57 6.97
C GLN A 465 2.71 -43.44 7.95
N ASP A 466 1.65 -42.68 7.64
CA ASP A 466 1.20 -41.48 8.35
C ASP A 466 2.20 -40.32 8.47
N VAL A 467 3.37 -40.39 7.79
CA VAL A 467 4.30 -39.27 7.67
C VAL A 467 3.87 -38.36 6.53
N ASP A 468 3.61 -37.08 6.80
CA ASP A 468 3.28 -36.07 5.78
C ASP A 468 4.42 -35.95 4.76
N CYS A 469 4.07 -36.13 3.48
CA CYS A 469 5.00 -36.11 2.36
C CYS A 469 4.75 -34.93 1.40
N LYS A 470 3.80 -34.03 1.69
CA LYS A 470 3.34 -32.98 0.76
C LYS A 470 4.45 -32.00 0.36
N TRP A 471 5.46 -31.85 1.22
CA TRP A 471 6.63 -30.98 1.01
C TRP A 471 7.92 -31.70 0.65
N LEU A 472 7.90 -33.04 0.59
CA LEU A 472 9.08 -33.82 0.25
C LEU A 472 9.36 -33.78 -1.25
N THR A 473 10.62 -33.96 -1.61
CA THR A 473 11.08 -34.13 -2.99
C THR A 473 10.97 -35.60 -3.42
N VAL A 474 11.03 -35.85 -4.74
CA VAL A 474 11.06 -37.23 -5.28
C VAL A 474 12.16 -38.08 -4.63
N SER A 475 13.35 -37.52 -4.41
CA SER A 475 14.44 -38.29 -3.81
C SER A 475 14.15 -38.69 -2.37
N GLU A 476 13.50 -37.83 -1.59
CA GLU A 476 13.14 -38.11 -0.20
C GLU A 476 12.00 -39.12 -0.11
N VAL A 477 10.96 -38.96 -0.94
CA VAL A 477 9.85 -39.92 -1.03
C VAL A 477 10.36 -41.30 -1.47
N MET A 478 11.20 -41.38 -2.52
CA MET A 478 11.77 -42.65 -2.97
C MET A 478 12.66 -43.30 -1.91
N LYS A 479 13.43 -42.50 -1.15
CA LYS A 479 14.24 -43.00 -0.03
C LYS A 479 13.34 -43.58 1.06
N MET A 480 12.24 -42.92 1.38
CA MET A 480 11.26 -43.36 2.37
C MET A 480 10.60 -44.69 1.94
N LEU A 481 10.06 -44.76 0.72
CA LEU A 481 9.44 -45.99 0.18
C LEU A 481 10.41 -47.18 0.19
N LYS A 482 11.66 -46.97 -0.24
CA LYS A 482 12.68 -48.03 -0.25
C LYS A 482 13.14 -48.48 1.13
N SER A 483 13.02 -47.63 2.15
CA SER A 483 13.45 -47.97 3.51
C SER A 483 12.61 -49.09 4.14
N PHE A 484 11.40 -49.32 3.63
CA PHE A 484 10.50 -50.37 4.11
C PHE A 484 10.79 -51.75 3.52
N GLY A 485 11.62 -51.87 2.48
CA GLY A 485 11.99 -53.15 1.87
C GLY A 485 10.76 -53.94 1.39
N GLN A 486 10.58 -55.15 1.92
CA GLN A 486 9.43 -56.03 1.61
C GLN A 486 8.24 -55.85 2.56
N ASN A 487 8.31 -54.90 3.51
CA ASN A 487 7.20 -54.64 4.42
C ASN A 487 6.03 -53.98 3.68
N ASP A 488 4.84 -54.12 4.25
CA ASP A 488 3.64 -53.43 3.75
C ASP A 488 3.79 -51.92 3.90
N ILE A 489 3.43 -51.18 2.84
CA ILE A 489 3.52 -49.73 2.77
C ILE A 489 2.11 -49.18 2.66
N GLU A 490 1.67 -48.44 3.69
CA GLU A 490 0.51 -47.57 3.55
C GLU A 490 0.94 -46.23 2.93
N MET A 491 0.30 -45.86 1.83
CA MET A 491 0.48 -44.59 1.14
C MET A 491 -0.88 -43.92 0.93
N LYS A 492 -1.03 -42.67 1.36
CA LYS A 492 -2.23 -41.89 1.07
C LYS A 492 -2.01 -41.02 -0.16
N VAL A 493 -2.97 -41.06 -1.09
CA VAL A 493 -2.92 -40.30 -2.33
C VAL A 493 -4.20 -39.50 -2.57
N VAL A 494 -4.07 -38.37 -3.27
CA VAL A 494 -5.20 -37.54 -3.74
C VAL A 494 -5.13 -37.33 -5.24
N SER A 495 -6.30 -37.24 -5.89
CA SER A 495 -6.41 -36.92 -7.30
C SER A 495 -7.01 -35.53 -7.49
N LEU A 496 -6.51 -34.78 -8.45
CA LEU A 496 -7.15 -33.55 -8.89
C LEU A 496 -8.45 -33.89 -9.63
N LEU A 497 -9.55 -33.23 -9.27
CA LEU A 497 -10.84 -33.39 -9.95
C LEU A 497 -10.94 -32.38 -11.10
N ASP A 498 -11.21 -32.88 -12.32
CA ASP A 498 -11.50 -32.01 -13.46
C ASP A 498 -12.82 -31.26 -13.26
N ALA A 499 -12.81 -29.96 -13.58
CA ALA A 499 -13.94 -29.04 -13.41
C ALA A 499 -15.21 -29.43 -14.19
N THR A 500 -15.15 -30.41 -15.09
CA THR A 500 -16.24 -30.86 -15.96
C THR A 500 -17.04 -32.05 -15.40
N SER A 501 -16.64 -32.64 -14.28
CA SER A 501 -17.22 -33.91 -13.79
C SER A 501 -18.49 -33.78 -12.94
N SER A 502 -18.99 -32.57 -12.66
CA SER A 502 -20.15 -32.34 -11.78
C SER A 502 -21.50 -32.10 -12.49
N VAL A 503 -21.70 -32.61 -13.71
CA VAL A 503 -23.01 -32.54 -14.41
C VAL A 503 -23.53 -33.93 -14.82
N VAL A 504 -23.47 -34.93 -13.94
CA VAL A 504 -24.28 -36.15 -14.12
C VAL A 504 -24.63 -36.75 -12.75
N SER A 505 -25.59 -36.16 -12.03
CA SER A 505 -26.44 -36.87 -11.04
C SER A 505 -27.47 -35.91 -10.41
N ALA A 506 -28.33 -35.32 -11.24
CA ALA A 506 -29.68 -34.96 -10.80
C ALA A 506 -30.62 -35.87 -11.59
N GLY A 507 -31.13 -36.89 -10.91
CA GLY A 507 -31.99 -37.90 -11.49
C GLY A 507 -33.24 -37.27 -12.09
N ASP A 508 -33.51 -37.67 -13.32
CA ASP A 508 -34.79 -37.55 -14.01
C ASP A 508 -35.86 -38.36 -13.23
N PRO A 509 -36.90 -37.74 -12.64
CA PRO A 509 -38.09 -38.46 -12.23
C PRO A 509 -39.03 -38.48 -13.43
N GLY A 510 -39.03 -39.61 -14.12
CA GLY A 510 -39.76 -39.83 -15.35
C GLY A 510 -41.28 -39.65 -15.27
N SER A 511 -41.83 -39.36 -16.44
CA SER A 511 -43.04 -39.94 -17.04
C SER A 511 -44.13 -40.48 -16.10
N LYS A 512 -45.17 -39.68 -15.89
CA LYS A 512 -46.55 -39.98 -16.30
C LYS A 512 -47.42 -38.73 -16.29
#